data_AF-A0AAV0Z6L2-F1
#
_entry.id   AF-A0AAV0Z6L2-F1
#
_cell.length_a   1.000
_cell.length_b   1.000
_cell.length_c   1.000
_cell.angle_alpha   90.00
_cell.angle_beta   90.00
_cell.angle_gamma   90.00
#
_symmetry.space_group_name_H-M   'P 1'
#
loop_
_entity.id
_entity.type
_entity.pdbx_description
1 polymer ?
#
loop_
_entity_poly.entity_id
_entity_poly.type
_entity_poly.pdbx_seq_one_letter_code
_entity_poly.pdbx_strand_id
1 'polypeptide(L)'
;MSPLLFVMGVKYLSRSMKKVGSLDKFRFHENCKILNLNHLSFADDVLLFFHGDYQSSYLMLLDMLLFSKTSGLYPNKNKSEIYWSGMKETDFLRVVSISNTLACLSTLKDIS
;
A
#
# COMPACT_ATOMS: atom_id res chain seq x y z
N MET A 1 6.30 -10.95 17.55
CA MET A 1 6.74 -11.76 16.38
C MET A 1 8.18 -12.17 16.59
N SER A 2 8.59 -13.38 16.22
CA SER A 2 10.02 -13.76 16.24
C SER A 2 10.79 -12.98 15.16
N PRO A 3 12.04 -12.53 15.40
CA PRO A 3 12.82 -11.78 14.42
C PRO A 3 12.94 -12.48 13.05
N LEU A 4 13.06 -13.81 13.04
CA LEU A 4 13.17 -14.58 11.80
C LEU A 4 11.85 -14.58 11.00
N LEU A 5 10.71 -14.77 11.67
CA LEU A 5 9.40 -14.74 11.03
C LEU A 5 9.08 -13.34 10.48
N PHE A 6 9.49 -12.30 11.22
CA PHE A 6 9.35 -10.92 10.76
C PHE A 6 10.13 -10.68 9.46
N VAL A 7 11.42 -11.07 9.40
CA VAL A 7 12.23 -10.94 8.18
C VAL A 7 11.62 -11.72 7.01
N MET A 8 11.07 -12.90 7.25
CA MET A 8 10.40 -13.69 6.22
C MET A 8 9.12 -13.01 5.71
N GLY A 9 8.31 -12.45 6.62
CA GLY A 9 7.10 -11.68 6.28
C GLY A 9 7.41 -10.47 5.41
N VAL A 10 8.40 -9.66 5.80
CA VAL A 10 8.82 -8.49 5.02
C VAL A 10 9.40 -8.90 3.67
N LYS A 11 10.22 -9.96 3.59
CA LYS A 11 10.73 -10.47 2.31
C LYS A 11 9.61 -10.93 1.37
N TYR A 12 8.57 -11.57 1.91
CA TYR A 12 7.41 -11.99 1.13
C TYR A 12 6.62 -10.79 0.63
N LEU A 13 6.32 -9.82 1.51
CA LEU A 13 5.68 -8.55 1.14
C LEU A 13 6.45 -7.85 0.01
N SER A 14 7.77 -7.73 0.16
CA SER A 14 8.60 -7.08 -0.86
C SER A 14 8.57 -7.77 -2.22
N ARG A 15 8.43 -9.09 -2.26
CA ARG A 15 8.28 -9.84 -3.51
C ARG A 15 6.91 -9.62 -4.14
N SER A 16 5.85 -9.62 -3.32
CA SER A 16 4.48 -9.35 -3.77
C SER A 16 4.36 -7.96 -4.36
N MET A 17 4.85 -6.94 -3.64
CA MET A 17 4.84 -5.56 -4.09
C MET A 17 5.68 -5.34 -5.35
N LYS A 18 6.84 -5.98 -5.48
CA LYS A 18 7.62 -5.95 -6.74
C LYS A 18 6.84 -6.53 -7.92
N LYS A 19 6.03 -7.56 -7.70
CA LYS A 19 5.16 -8.12 -8.74
C LYS A 19 4.09 -7.13 -9.17
N VAL A 20 3.48 -6.39 -8.24
CA VAL A 20 2.55 -5.29 -8.56
C VAL A 20 3.24 -4.24 -9.42
N GLY A 21 4.48 -3.87 -9.07
CA GLY A 21 5.28 -2.91 -9.83
C GLY A 21 5.60 -3.32 -11.27
N SER A 22 5.50 -4.61 -11.59
CA SER A 22 5.72 -5.14 -12.95
C SER A 22 4.45 -5.23 -13.81
N LEU A 23 3.28 -4.92 -13.26
CA LEU A 23 2.03 -4.92 -14.02
C LEU A 23 1.96 -3.68 -14.92
N ASP A 24 1.62 -3.85 -16.19
CA ASP A 24 1.47 -2.74 -17.17
C ASP A 24 0.50 -1.64 -16.72
N LYS A 25 -0.43 -2.02 -15.86
CA LYS A 25 -1.50 -1.18 -15.31
C LYS A 25 -1.07 -0.39 -14.08
N PHE A 26 0.10 -0.69 -13.50
CA PHE A 26 0.63 -0.02 -12.33
C PHE A 26 1.57 1.11 -12.75
N ARG A 27 1.42 2.27 -12.13
CA ARG A 27 2.32 3.40 -12.31
C ARG A 27 2.94 3.80 -10.97
N PHE A 28 4.25 3.99 -10.99
CA PHE A 28 4.99 4.53 -9.85
C PHE A 28 4.63 6.00 -9.63
N HIS A 29 4.72 6.43 -8.38
CA HIS A 29 4.66 7.85 -8.03
C HIS A 29 5.79 8.61 -8.76
N GLU A 30 5.53 9.84 -9.20
CA GLU A 30 6.45 10.63 -10.04
C GLU A 30 7.85 10.73 -9.42
N ASN A 31 7.92 11.06 -8.13
CA ASN A 31 9.18 11.14 -7.37
C ASN A 31 9.86 9.79 -7.11
N CYS A 32 9.16 8.67 -7.31
CA CYS A 32 9.64 7.33 -6.98
C CYS A 32 9.95 6.50 -8.24
N LYS A 33 9.67 7.04 -9.44
CA LYS A 33 9.79 6.34 -10.71
C LYS A 33 11.22 5.93 -11.05
N ILE A 34 12.20 6.79 -10.74
CA ILE A 34 13.63 6.52 -11.01
C ILE A 34 14.12 5.29 -10.24
N LEU A 35 13.63 5.12 -9.01
CA LEU A 35 14.02 4.02 -8.14
C LEU A 35 13.12 2.78 -8.27
N ASN A 36 12.08 2.84 -9.13
CA ASN A 36 11.00 1.86 -9.17
C ASN A 36 10.49 1.51 -7.75
N LEU A 37 10.38 2.54 -6.90
CA LEU A 37 10.06 2.37 -5.50
C LEU A 37 8.54 2.41 -5.33
N ASN A 38 7.96 1.29 -4.87
CA ASN A 38 6.53 1.17 -4.60
C ASN A 38 6.21 0.82 -3.15
N HIS A 39 7.21 0.40 -2.36
CA HIS A 39 7.08 0.19 -0.92
C HIS A 39 8.40 0.45 -0.21
N LEU A 40 8.33 0.84 1.05
CA LEU A 40 9.45 0.89 1.98
C LEU A 40 9.00 0.23 3.28
N SER A 41 9.77 -0.75 3.78
CA SER A 41 9.46 -1.44 5.03
C SER A 41 10.61 -1.21 6.01
N PHE A 42 10.30 -0.68 7.19
CA PHE A 42 11.27 -0.42 8.24
C PHE A 42 10.66 -0.78 9.60
N ALA A 43 11.27 -1.76 10.28
CA ALA A 43 10.73 -2.33 11.52
C ALA A 43 9.23 -2.64 11.36
N ASP A 44 8.37 -2.10 12.22
CA ASP A 44 6.94 -2.39 12.19
C ASP A 44 6.16 -1.54 11.17
N ASP A 45 6.81 -0.58 10.50
CA ASP A 45 6.15 0.37 9.61
C ASP A 45 6.40 0.03 8.13
N VAL A 46 5.34 0.15 7.33
CA VAL A 46 5.39 -0.02 5.87
C VAL A 46 4.75 1.19 5.21
N LEU A 47 5.52 1.84 4.33
CA LEU A 47 5.05 2.90 3.45
C LEU A 47 4.80 2.32 2.06
N LEU A 48 3.66 2.67 1.45
CA LEU A 48 3.30 2.26 0.09
C LEU A 48 3.25 3.50 -0.80
N PHE A 49 3.87 3.40 -1.97
CA PHE A 49 3.98 4.49 -2.94
C PHE A 49 3.39 4.05 -4.28
N PHE A 50 2.48 4.85 -4.82
CA PHE A 50 1.82 4.61 -6.09
C PHE A 50 1.43 5.94 -6.74
N HIS A 51 1.20 5.94 -8.04
CA HIS A 51 0.66 7.11 -8.73
C HIS A 51 -0.73 7.46 -8.17
N GLY A 52 -1.05 8.75 -8.05
CA GLY A 52 -2.38 9.28 -7.70
C GLY A 52 -3.51 8.97 -8.71
N ASP A 53 -3.54 7.78 -9.32
CA ASP A 53 -4.65 7.27 -10.12
C ASP A 53 -5.36 6.09 -9.42
N TYR A 54 -6.62 5.85 -9.78
CA TYR A 54 -7.42 4.76 -9.21
C TYR A 54 -6.80 3.39 -9.48
N GLN A 55 -6.16 3.21 -10.63
CA GLN A 55 -5.68 1.91 -11.07
C GLN A 55 -4.45 1.43 -10.29
N SER A 56 -3.47 2.32 -10.05
CA SER A 56 -2.27 1.96 -9.28
C SER A 56 -2.59 1.77 -7.80
N SER A 57 -3.42 2.64 -7.25
CA SER A 57 -3.91 2.53 -5.86
C SER A 57 -4.71 1.25 -5.62
N TYR A 58 -5.59 0.89 -6.56
CA TYR A 58 -6.35 -0.36 -6.50
C TYR A 58 -5.44 -1.60 -6.46
N LEU A 59 -4.48 -1.69 -7.39
CA LEU A 59 -3.56 -2.83 -7.47
C LEU A 59 -2.70 -2.95 -6.20
N MET A 60 -2.22 -1.82 -5.68
CA MET A 60 -1.44 -1.78 -4.44
C MET A 60 -2.22 -2.29 -3.23
N LEU A 61 -3.44 -1.76 -3.03
CA LEU A 61 -4.29 -2.17 -1.91
C LEU A 61 -4.77 -3.61 -2.06
N LEU A 62 -5.02 -4.08 -3.28
CA LEU A 62 -5.43 -5.47 -3.51
C LEU A 62 -4.31 -6.45 -3.12
N ASP A 63 -3.06 -6.16 -3.49
CA ASP A 63 -1.91 -6.98 -3.10
C ASP A 63 -1.69 -6.96 -1.58
N MET A 64 -1.86 -5.79 -0.95
CA MET A 64 -1.82 -5.69 0.51
C MET A 64 -2.92 -6.53 1.18
N LEU A 65 -4.13 -6.57 0.60
CA LEU A 65 -5.24 -7.39 1.11
C LEU A 65 -4.92 -8.88 0.98
N LEU A 66 -4.32 -9.28 -0.14
CA LEU A 66 -3.88 -10.65 -0.34
C LEU A 66 -2.77 -11.02 0.65
N PHE A 67 -1.80 -10.14 0.87
CA PHE A 67 -0.75 -10.31 1.87
C PHE A 67 -1.34 -10.47 3.27
N SER A 68 -2.28 -9.61 3.67
CA SER A 68 -2.90 -9.69 5.00
C SER A 68 -3.70 -10.98 5.20
N LYS A 69 -4.45 -11.40 4.18
CA LYS A 69 -5.20 -12.67 4.23
C LYS A 69 -4.27 -13.89 4.28
N THR A 70 -3.15 -13.86 3.56
CA THR A 70 -2.21 -14.98 3.50
C THR A 70 -1.30 -15.08 4.73
N SER A 71 -0.85 -13.94 5.26
CA SER A 71 0.04 -13.89 6.43
C SER A 71 -0.70 -13.86 7.77
N GLY A 72 -1.98 -13.47 7.78
CA GLY A 72 -2.71 -13.14 9.00
C GLY A 72 -2.30 -11.81 9.63
N LEU A 73 -1.42 -11.03 8.98
CA LEU A 73 -0.95 -9.73 9.45
C LEU A 73 -1.78 -8.60 8.83
N TYR A 74 -2.52 -7.89 9.68
CA TYR A 74 -3.34 -6.77 9.25
C TYR A 74 -2.70 -5.44 9.66
N PRO A 75 -2.78 -4.41 8.81
CA PRO A 75 -2.42 -3.05 9.21
C PRO A 75 -3.20 -2.61 10.44
N ASN A 76 -2.56 -1.81 11.29
CA ASN A 76 -3.23 -1.27 12.47
C ASN A 76 -4.03 -0.02 12.09
N LYS A 77 -5.36 -0.09 12.17
CA LYS A 77 -6.29 1.04 11.88
C LYS A 77 -5.88 2.36 12.51
N ASN A 78 -5.42 2.31 13.76
CA ASN A 78 -5.13 3.50 14.56
C ASN A 78 -3.78 4.13 14.24
N LYS A 79 -2.93 3.43 13.47
CA LYS A 79 -1.59 3.89 13.07
C LYS A 79 -1.45 4.06 11.55
N SER A 80 -2.37 3.50 10.79
CA SER A 80 -2.32 3.52 9.33
C SER A 80 -3.00 4.77 8.81
N GLU A 81 -2.30 5.52 7.98
CA GLU A 81 -2.79 6.77 7.37
C GLU A 81 -2.69 6.66 5.84
N ILE A 82 -3.67 7.22 5.15
CA ILE A 82 -3.62 7.39 3.70
C ILE A 82 -3.47 8.87 3.40
N TYR A 83 -2.48 9.15 2.56
CA TYR A 83 -2.21 10.46 2.01
C TYR A 83 -2.47 10.44 0.52
N TRP A 84 -3.14 11.46 0.01
CA TRP A 84 -3.35 11.64 -1.42
C TRP A 84 -3.11 13.08 -1.81
N SER A 85 -2.82 13.30 -3.09
CA SER A 85 -2.77 14.61 -3.72
C SER A 85 -3.06 14.43 -5.22
N GLY A 86 -3.79 15.37 -5.82
CA GLY A 86 -4.08 15.37 -7.25
C GLY A 86 -5.03 14.26 -7.76
N MET A 87 -5.75 13.57 -6.87
CA MET A 87 -6.75 12.55 -7.24
C MET A 87 -8.16 13.14 -7.21
N LYS A 88 -9.04 12.73 -8.14
CA LYS A 88 -10.45 13.11 -8.10
C LYS A 88 -11.13 12.50 -6.87
N GLU A 89 -12.04 13.25 -6.25
CA GLU A 89 -12.78 12.80 -5.06
C GLU A 89 -13.51 11.46 -5.28
N THR A 90 -14.08 11.24 -6.48
CA THR A 90 -14.76 9.98 -6.81
C THR A 90 -13.83 8.78 -6.84
N ASP A 91 -12.60 8.96 -7.33
CA ASP A 91 -11.59 7.90 -7.36
C ASP A 91 -11.06 7.65 -5.96
N PHE A 92 -10.86 8.71 -5.20
CA PHE A 92 -10.46 8.66 -3.80
C PHE A 92 -11.47 7.87 -2.94
N LEU A 93 -12.77 8.13 -3.07
CA LEU A 93 -13.81 7.39 -2.35
C LEU A 93 -13.77 5.87 -2.62
N ARG A 94 -13.41 5.47 -3.85
CA ARG A 94 -13.24 4.06 -4.21
C ARG A 94 -11.99 3.44 -3.58
N VAL A 95 -10.91 4.21 -3.45
CA VAL A 95 -9.69 3.77 -2.76
C VAL A 95 -9.98 3.58 -1.27
N VAL A 96 -10.72 4.50 -0.65
CA VAL A 96 -11.13 4.42 0.76
C VAL A 96 -12.01 3.20 1.03
N SER A 97 -12.97 2.89 0.15
CA SER A 97 -13.85 1.73 0.36
C SER A 97 -13.07 0.39 0.41
N ILE A 98 -12.03 0.27 -0.42
CA ILE A 98 -11.14 -0.90 -0.43
C ILE A 98 -10.24 -0.90 0.82
N SER A 99 -9.70 0.26 1.20
CA SER A 99 -8.88 0.41 2.41
C SER A 99 -9.65 0.07 3.70
N ASN A 100 -10.94 0.41 3.76
CA ASN A 100 -11.81 0.02 4.88
C ASN A 100 -12.00 -1.50 4.98
N THR A 101 -12.03 -2.19 3.83
CA THR A 101 -12.08 -3.67 3.76
C THR A 101 -10.78 -4.29 4.27
N LEU A 102 -9.66 -3.61 4.07
CA LEU A 102 -8.34 -3.95 4.62
C LEU A 102 -8.20 -3.71 6.13
N ALA A 103 -9.25 -3.19 6.78
CA ALA A 103 -9.19 -2.77 8.17
C ALA A 103 -8.03 -1.77 8.42
N CYS A 104 -7.83 -0.80 7.51
CA CYS A 104 -6.64 0.05 7.51
C CYS A 104 -6.88 1.52 7.91
N LEU A 105 -8.08 1.97 8.30
CA LEU A 105 -8.31 3.40 8.52
C LEU A 105 -9.07 3.78 9.79
N SER A 106 -8.51 4.78 10.48
CA SER A 106 -9.20 5.74 11.35
C SER A 106 -8.98 7.22 10.95
N THR A 107 -7.99 7.55 10.11
CA THR A 107 -7.58 8.96 9.91
C THR A 107 -7.19 9.28 8.46
N LEU A 108 -7.83 10.30 7.89
CA LEU A 108 -7.61 10.82 6.54
C LEU A 108 -6.91 12.18 6.63
N LYS A 109 -5.85 12.40 5.86
CA LYS A 109 -5.17 13.70 5.76
C LYS A 109 -4.93 14.06 4.30
N ASP A 110 -5.55 15.15 3.87
CA ASP A 110 -5.24 15.79 2.59
C ASP A 110 -3.87 16.51 2.73
N ILE A 111 -2.97 16.35 1.76
CA ILE A 111 -1.67 17.06 1.72
C ILE A 111 -1.75 18.27 0.75
N SER A 112 -2.95 18.77 0.44
CA SER A 112 -3.14 19.98 -0.36
C SER A 112 -2.44 21.22 0.23
#